data_AF-C7GDG2-F1
#
_entry.id   AF-C7GDG2-F1
#
_cell.length_a   1.000
_cell.length_b   1.000
_cell.length_c   1.000
_cell.angle_alpha   90.00
_cell.angle_beta   90.00
_cell.angle_gamma   90.00
#
_symmetry.space_group_name_H-M   'P 1'
#
loop_
_entity.id
_entity.type
_entity.pdbx_description
1 polymer ?
#
loop_
_entity_poly.entity_id
_entity_poly.type
_entity_poly.pdbx_seq_one_letter_code
_entity_poly.pdbx_strand_id
1 'polypeptide(L)'
;MKVMLVFDAVILLFGIYMVISSLQMKKSGRINAMVIAEEEMKKCKDTAGFIAFIYWREAVFGGIVALVGLIGIINELTNFLGKLTLLELVIFLGSFLWFQNSLKTAREKFLHI
;
A
#
# COMPACT_ATOMS: atom_id res chain seq x y z
N MET A 1 -22.19 -12.61 -3.80
CA MET A 1 -22.23 -12.68 -2.33
C MET A 1 -21.05 -13.43 -1.70
N LYS A 2 -20.43 -14.46 -2.32
CA LYS A 2 -19.17 -15.05 -1.76
C LYS A 2 -17.88 -14.47 -2.35
N VAL A 3 -17.93 -14.05 -3.61
CA VAL A 3 -16.74 -13.57 -4.33
C VAL A 3 -16.29 -12.18 -3.85
N MET A 4 -17.23 -11.25 -3.63
CA MET A 4 -16.92 -9.89 -3.13
C MET A 4 -16.27 -9.92 -1.75
N LEU A 5 -16.82 -10.71 -0.81
CA LEU A 5 -16.22 -10.91 0.52
C LEU A 5 -14.78 -11.46 0.46
N VAL A 6 -14.50 -12.41 -0.45
CA VAL A 6 -13.13 -12.92 -0.64
C VAL A 6 -12.20 -11.84 -1.16
N PHE A 7 -12.65 -10.99 -2.09
CA PHE A 7 -11.87 -9.84 -2.56
C PHE A 7 -11.57 -8.86 -1.43
N ASP A 8 -12.56 -8.50 -0.61
CA ASP A 8 -12.36 -7.58 0.52
C ASP A 8 -11.42 -8.16 1.58
N ALA A 9 -11.51 -9.48 1.83
CA ALA A 9 -10.57 -10.19 2.68
C ALA A 9 -9.13 -10.17 2.13
N VAL A 10 -8.95 -10.34 0.82
CA VAL A 10 -7.64 -10.22 0.17
C VAL A 10 -7.11 -8.78 0.27
N ILE A 11 -7.97 -7.78 0.05
CA ILE A 11 -7.60 -6.35 0.18
C ILE A 11 -7.16 -6.04 1.62
N LEU A 12 -7.91 -6.51 2.62
CA LEU A 12 -7.57 -6.35 4.03
C LEU A 12 -6.20 -6.96 4.36
N LEU A 13 -5.99 -8.22 3.97
CA LEU A 13 -4.73 -8.91 4.20
C LEU A 13 -3.56 -8.23 3.47
N PHE A 14 -3.79 -7.75 2.25
CA PHE A 14 -2.80 -7.02 1.47
C PHE A 14 -2.43 -5.69 2.14
N GLY A 15 -3.41 -4.93 2.62
CA GLY A 15 -3.16 -3.69 3.36
C GLY A 15 -2.36 -3.92 4.64
N ILE A 16 -2.73 -4.93 5.43
CA ILE A 16 -1.98 -5.33 6.64
C ILE A 16 -0.54 -5.71 6.27
N TYR A 17 -0.37 -6.51 5.22
CA TYR A 17 0.95 -6.91 4.73
C TYR A 17 1.80 -5.71 4.33
N MET A 18 1.26 -4.72 3.62
CA MET A 18 1.98 -3.49 3.27
C MET A 18 2.44 -2.71 4.50
N VAL A 19 1.61 -2.61 5.54
CA VAL A 19 2.00 -1.97 6.81
C VAL A 19 3.15 -2.72 7.47
N ILE A 20 3.06 -4.06 7.57
CA ILE A 20 4.13 -4.87 8.16
C ILE A 20 5.42 -4.77 7.33
N SER A 21 5.32 -4.87 6.00
CA SER A 21 6.43 -4.72 5.05
C SER A 21 7.14 -3.39 5.26
N SER A 22 6.39 -2.29 5.34
CA SER A 22 6.96 -0.97 5.58
C SER A 22 7.74 -0.91 6.91
N LEU A 23 7.19 -1.47 8.00
CA LEU A 23 7.86 -1.50 9.30
C LEU A 23 9.12 -2.39 9.28
N GLN A 24 9.07 -3.50 8.53
CA GLN A 24 10.23 -4.35 8.30
C GLN A 24 11.30 -3.63 7.49
N MET A 25 10.95 -2.83 6.49
CA MET A 25 11.91 -2.00 5.74
C MET A 25 12.61 -0.99 6.66
N LYS A 26 11.87 -0.35 7.58
CA LYS A 26 12.46 0.55 8.59
C LYS A 26 13.41 -0.17 9.55
N LYS A 27 13.05 -1.36 10.04
CA LYS A 27 13.86 -2.09 11.02
C LYS A 27 15.07 -2.80 10.41
N SER A 28 14.92 -3.35 9.21
CA SER A 28 15.98 -4.15 8.57
C SER A 28 16.96 -3.32 7.76
N GLY A 29 16.58 -2.09 7.35
CA GLY A 29 17.36 -1.29 6.42
C GLY A 29 17.50 -1.92 5.03
N ARG A 30 16.77 -3.02 4.76
CA ARG A 30 16.73 -3.72 3.48
C ARG A 30 15.35 -3.50 2.87
N ILE A 31 15.33 -3.09 1.61
CA ILE A 31 14.09 -2.99 0.85
C ILE A 31 13.64 -4.43 0.56
N ASN A 32 12.37 -4.73 0.80
CA ASN A 32 11.83 -6.05 0.52
C ASN A 32 11.82 -6.26 -1.00
N ALA A 33 12.43 -7.35 -1.50
CA ALA A 33 12.63 -7.60 -2.94
C ALA A 33 11.32 -7.70 -3.73
N MET A 34 10.18 -7.87 -3.03
CA MET A 34 8.84 -7.83 -3.62
C MET A 34 8.36 -6.41 -3.96
N VAL A 35 8.87 -5.38 -3.29
CA VAL A 35 8.51 -3.97 -3.52
C VAL A 35 9.40 -3.35 -4.60
N ILE A 36 10.67 -3.75 -4.65
CA ILE A 36 11.65 -3.30 -5.65
C ILE A 36 12.57 -4.48 -6.00
N ALA A 37 12.75 -4.75 -7.30
CA ALA A 37 13.70 -5.75 -7.77
C ALA A 37 15.12 -5.41 -7.30
N GLU A 38 15.91 -6.42 -6.89
CA GLU A 38 17.28 -6.23 -6.39
C GLU A 38 18.17 -5.42 -7.35
N GLU A 39 17.87 -5.45 -8.65
CA GLU A 39 18.56 -4.70 -9.71
C GLU A 39 18.39 -3.17 -9.58
N GLU A 40 17.21 -2.71 -9.15
CA GLU A 40 16.91 -1.30 -8.89
C GLU A 40 17.53 -0.84 -7.57
N MET A 41 17.63 -1.74 -6.57
CA MET A 41 18.34 -1.45 -5.32
C MET A 41 19.83 -1.16 -5.53
N LYS A 42 20.49 -1.86 -6.47
CA LYS A 42 21.91 -1.62 -6.80
C LYS A 42 22.17 -0.25 -7.44
N LYS A 43 21.15 0.37 -8.04
CA LYS A 43 21.21 1.72 -8.62
C LYS A 43 20.83 2.83 -7.64
N CYS A 44 20.34 2.46 -6.46
CA CYS A 44 19.90 3.41 -5.43
C CYS A 44 21.12 3.92 -4.66
N LYS A 45 21.48 5.20 -4.85
CA LYS A 45 22.66 5.81 -4.21
C LYS A 45 22.46 6.01 -2.70
N ASP A 46 21.22 6.24 -2.29
CA ASP A 46 20.82 6.42 -0.88
C ASP A 46 19.62 5.54 -0.54
N THR A 47 19.92 4.26 -0.28
CA THR A 47 18.92 3.25 0.12
C THR A 47 18.23 3.64 1.44
N ALA A 48 18.96 4.26 2.38
CA ALA A 48 18.41 4.64 3.68
C ALA A 48 17.42 5.82 3.55
N GLY A 49 17.76 6.84 2.75
CA GLY A 49 16.88 7.96 2.43
C GLY A 49 15.64 7.52 1.65
N PHE A 50 15.80 6.61 0.69
CA PHE A 50 14.69 6.02 -0.05
C PHE A 50 13.72 5.27 0.89
N ILE A 51 14.25 4.39 1.75
CA ILE A 51 13.45 3.65 2.73
C ILE A 51 12.72 4.62 3.67
N ALA A 52 13.41 5.62 4.23
CA ALA A 52 12.78 6.58 5.14
C ALA A 52 11.64 7.37 4.47
N PHE A 53 11.80 7.73 3.19
CA PHE A 53 10.79 8.46 2.43
C PHE A 53 9.57 7.60 2.06
N ILE A 54 9.80 6.36 1.64
CA ILE A 54 8.76 5.43 1.19
C ILE A 54 8.03 4.79 2.37
N TYR A 55 8.75 4.39 3.42
CA TYR A 55 8.23 3.64 4.57
C TYR A 55 6.91 4.20 5.09
N TRP A 56 6.90 5.49 5.46
CA TRP A 56 5.72 6.06 6.12
C TRP A 56 4.55 6.18 5.13
N ARG A 57 4.84 6.40 3.84
CA ARG A 57 3.82 6.50 2.79
C ARG A 57 3.22 5.15 2.46
N GLU A 58 4.04 4.10 2.42
CA GLU A 58 3.61 2.71 2.27
C GLU A 58 2.78 2.28 3.48
N ALA A 59 3.19 2.64 4.70
CA ALA A 59 2.43 2.37 5.91
C ALA A 59 1.04 3.04 5.88
N VAL A 60 0.98 4.32 5.49
CA VAL A 60 -0.29 5.06 5.37
C VAL A 60 -1.17 4.44 4.30
N PHE A 61 -0.63 4.17 3.12
CA PHE A 61 -1.39 3.55 2.04
C PHE A 61 -1.90 2.16 2.44
N GLY A 62 -1.03 1.29 2.97
CA GLY A 62 -1.42 -0.03 3.48
C GLY A 62 -2.49 0.03 4.56
N GLY A 63 -2.41 1.01 5.47
CA GLY A 63 -3.45 1.26 6.48
C GLY A 63 -4.80 1.65 5.88
N ILE A 64 -4.80 2.53 4.87
CA ILE A 64 -6.02 2.91 4.15
C ILE A 64 -6.63 1.70 3.43
N VAL A 65 -5.80 0.90 2.74
CA VAL A 65 -6.23 -0.31 2.04
C VAL A 65 -6.82 -1.34 3.02
N ALA A 66 -6.20 -1.53 4.18
CA ALA A 66 -6.71 -2.41 5.22
C ALA A 66 -8.08 -1.93 5.74
N LEU A 67 -8.23 -0.63 5.99
CA LEU A 67 -9.52 -0.05 6.41
C LEU A 67 -10.60 -0.25 5.35
N VAL A 68 -10.30 0.00 4.07
CA VAL A 68 -11.24 -0.21 2.97
C VAL A 68 -11.68 -1.68 2.91
N GLY A 69 -10.75 -2.64 2.99
CA GLY A 69 -11.10 -4.06 3.02
C GLY A 69 -11.94 -4.45 4.24
N LEU A 70 -11.66 -3.88 5.42
CA LEU A 70 -12.45 -4.13 6.62
C LEU A 70 -13.88 -3.59 6.49
N ILE A 71 -14.04 -2.38 5.97
CA ILE A 71 -15.36 -1.76 5.80
C ILE A 71 -16.15 -2.52 4.71
N GLY A 72 -15.49 -2.97 3.63
CA GLY A 72 -16.10 -3.84 2.61
C GLY A 72 -16.70 -5.13 3.21
N ILE A 73 -15.94 -5.82 4.07
CA ILE A 73 -16.42 -7.02 4.77
C ILE A 73 -17.65 -6.70 5.65
N ILE A 74 -17.60 -5.61 6.43
CA ILE A 74 -18.72 -5.20 7.30
C ILE A 74 -19.95 -4.83 6.46
N ASN A 75 -19.77 -4.16 5.33
CA ASN A 75 -20.83 -3.78 4.41
C ASN A 75 -21.53 -5.00 3.82
N GLU A 76 -20.78 -6.02 3.36
CA GLU A 76 -21.35 -7.27 2.83
C GLU A 76 -22.10 -8.04 3.92
N LEU A 77 -21.63 -8.02 5.17
CA LEU A 77 -22.29 -8.71 6.31
C LEU A 77 -23.58 -8.02 6.77
N THR A 78 -23.63 -6.69 6.73
CA THR A 78 -24.76 -5.90 7.26
C THR A 78 -25.76 -5.47 6.19
N ASN A 79 -25.42 -5.62 4.91
CA ASN A 79 -26.26 -5.28 3.75
C ASN A 79 -26.80 -3.83 3.78
N PHE A 80 -26.12 -2.92 4.52
CA PHE A 80 -26.69 -1.64 4.96
C PHE A 80 -26.37 -0.47 4.02
N LEU A 81 -25.31 -0.53 3.20
CA LEU A 81 -24.71 0.67 2.58
C LEU A 81 -24.25 0.48 1.12
N GLY A 82 -25.18 0.23 0.19
CA GLY A 82 -24.88 0.22 -1.26
C GLY A 82 -24.37 1.55 -1.85
N LYS A 83 -24.37 2.66 -1.08
CA LYS A 83 -23.84 3.97 -1.47
C LYS A 83 -22.39 4.22 -1.02
N LEU A 84 -21.88 3.50 -0.01
CA LEU A 84 -20.50 3.72 0.48
C LEU A 84 -19.44 3.14 -0.46
N THR A 85 -19.80 2.14 -1.27
CA THR A 85 -18.86 1.47 -2.18
C THR A 85 -18.22 2.42 -3.19
N LEU A 86 -18.96 3.41 -3.69
CA LEU A 86 -18.40 4.43 -4.59
C LEU A 86 -17.41 5.35 -3.86
N LEU A 87 -17.72 5.71 -2.61
CA LEU A 87 -16.85 6.56 -1.79
C LEU A 87 -15.55 5.83 -1.42
N GLU A 88 -15.64 4.57 -1.01
CA GLU A 88 -14.50 3.69 -0.75
C GLU A 88 -13.60 3.57 -1.99
N LEU A 89 -14.19 3.36 -3.16
CA LEU A 89 -13.47 3.29 -4.43
C LEU A 89 -12.71 4.59 -4.72
N VAL A 90 -13.35 5.75 -4.53
CA VAL A 90 -12.72 7.05 -4.75
C VAL A 90 -11.56 7.27 -3.77
N ILE A 91 -11.72 6.93 -2.49
CA ILE A 91 -10.67 7.03 -1.48
C ILE A 91 -9.50 6.09 -1.83
N PHE A 92 -9.79 4.86 -2.22
CA PHE A 92 -8.79 3.88 -2.61
C PHE A 92 -8.00 4.36 -3.83
N LEU A 93 -8.67 4.78 -4.90
CA LEU A 93 -8.02 5.28 -6.12
C LEU A 93 -7.21 6.55 -5.88
N GLY A 94 -7.74 7.50 -5.10
CA GLY A 94 -7.02 8.72 -4.75
C GLY A 94 -5.73 8.41 -3.97
N SER A 95 -5.82 7.51 -2.99
CA SER A 95 -4.67 7.07 -2.19
C SER A 95 -3.67 6.28 -3.03
N PHE A 96 -4.15 5.47 -3.98
CA PHE A 96 -3.32 4.69 -4.90
C PHE A 96 -2.52 5.58 -5.84
N LEU A 97 -3.16 6.57 -6.48
CA LEU A 97 -2.46 7.54 -7.35
C LEU A 97 -1.43 8.35 -6.56
N TRP A 98 -1.76 8.77 -5.34
CA TRP A 98 -0.83 9.45 -4.45
C TRP A 98 0.38 8.57 -4.08
N PHE A 99 0.14 7.29 -3.78
CA PHE A 99 1.21 6.34 -3.47
C PHE A 99 2.09 6.05 -4.69
N GLN A 100 1.52 5.88 -5.89
CA GLN A 100 2.29 5.72 -7.12
C GLN A 100 3.15 6.93 -7.45
N ASN A 101 2.61 8.14 -7.33
CA ASN A 101 3.40 9.36 -7.52
C ASN A 101 4.52 9.48 -6.48
N SER A 102 4.27 9.02 -5.26
CA SER A 102 5.29 8.97 -4.21
C SER A 102 6.41 7.98 -4.55
N LEU A 103 6.07 6.80 -5.08
CA LEU A 103 7.03 5.81 -5.58
C LEU A 103 7.86 6.39 -6.71
N LYS A 104 7.22 7.03 -7.69
CA LYS A 104 7.90 7.68 -8.83
C LYS A 104 8.86 8.76 -8.36
N THR A 105 8.41 9.65 -7.48
CA THR A 105 9.25 10.73 -6.91
C THR A 105 10.43 10.17 -6.14
N ALA A 106 10.24 9.08 -5.39
CA ALA A 106 11.31 8.43 -4.68
C ALA A 106 12.33 7.80 -5.66
N ARG A 107 11.86 7.18 -6.74
CA ARG A 107 12.75 6.65 -7.77
C ARG A 107 13.56 7.75 -8.43
N GLU A 108 12.94 8.85 -8.85
CA GLU A 108 13.63 9.99 -9.47
C GLU A 108 14.64 10.66 -8.52
N LYS A 109 14.34 10.74 -7.22
CA LYS A 109 15.23 11.37 -6.23
C LYS A 109 16.41 10.50 -5.82
N PHE A 110 16.25 9.18 -5.81
CA PHE A 110 17.21 8.28 -5.16
C PHE A 110 17.81 7.23 -6.11
N LEU A 111 17.21 6.97 -7.27
CA LEU A 111 17.79 6.18 -8.36
C LEU A 111 18.25 7.12 -9.48
N HIS A 112 19.44 6.85 -10.03
CA HIS A 112 19.89 7.48 -11.26
C HIS A 112 19.14 6.85 -12.45
N ILE A 113 18.05 7.51 -12.88
CA ILE A 113 17.43 7.33 -14.19
C ILE A 113 17.55 8.65 -14.94
#